data_AF-A0A941FJZ9-F1
#
_entry.id   AF-A0A941FJZ9-F1
#
_cell.length_a   1.000
_cell.length_b   1.000
_cell.length_c   1.000
_cell.angle_alpha   90.00
_cell.angle_beta   90.00
_cell.angle_gamma   90.00
#
_symmetry.space_group_name_H-M   'P 1'
#
loop_
_entity.id
_entity.type
_entity.pdbx_description
1 polymer ?
#
loop_
_entity_poly.entity_id
_entity_poly.type
_entity_poly.pdbx_seq_one_letter_code
_entity_poly.pdbx_strand_id
1 'polypeptide(L)' 'MEQARKAWNTLKEEGSIHMDLHETFFAKLHGSLKDKFGVSWMFTVN' A
#
# COMPACT_ATOMS: atom_id res chain seq x y z
N MET A 1 11.20 5.05 0.00
CA MET A 1 10.53 4.73 -1.28
C MET A 1 10.66 3.25 -1.65
N GLU A 2 11.88 2.71 -1.77
CA GLU A 2 12.10 1.31 -2.18
C GLU A 2 11.51 0.29 -1.17
N GLN A 3 11.78 0.47 0.12
CA GLN A 3 11.25 -0.41 1.17
C GLN A 3 9.72 -0.41 1.23
N ALA A 4 9.09 0.76 1.08
CA ALA A 4 7.63 0.89 1.05
C ALA A 4 7.04 0.18 -0.18
N ARG A 5 7.64 0.32 -1.36
CA ARG A 5 7.24 -0.41 -2.56
C ARG A 5 7.44 -1.92 -2.41
N LYS A 6 8.51 -2.36 -1.74
CA LYS A 6 8.75 -3.78 -1.45
C LYS A 6 7.68 -4.35 -0.52
N ALA A 7 7.41 -3.67 0.59
CA ALA A 7 6.35 -4.07 1.52
C ALA A 7 4.96 -4.07 0.84
N TRP A 8 4.66 -3.05 0.04
CA TRP A 8 3.42 -2.96 -0.75
C TRP A 8 3.27 -4.14 -1.70
N ASN A 9 4.32 -4.49 -2.44
CA ASN A 9 4.31 -5.62 -3.36
C ASN A 9 4.11 -6.97 -2.66
N THR A 10 4.64 -7.13 -1.43
CA THR A 10 4.40 -8.34 -0.63
C THR A 10 2.98 -8.38 -0.09
N LEU A 11 2.44 -7.25 0.39
CA LEU A 11 1.11 -7.22 1.00
C LEU A 11 -0.03 -7.30 -0.02
N LYS A 12 0.21 -6.81 -1.25
CA LYS A 12 -0.76 -6.96 -2.34
C LYS A 12 -0.77 -8.37 -2.93
N GLU A 13 0.23 -9.20 -2.66
CA GLU A 13 0.29 -10.58 -3.12
C GLU A 13 -0.86 -11.36 -2.46
N GLU A 14 -1.77 -11.89 -3.29
CA GLU A 14 -3.02 -12.53 -2.84
C GLU A 14 -3.95 -11.60 -2.02
N GLY A 15 -3.69 -10.29 -2.02
CA GLY A 15 -4.50 -9.26 -1.36
C GLY A 15 -5.49 -8.59 -2.32
N SER A 16 -6.38 -7.77 -1.76
CA SER A 16 -7.30 -6.91 -2.50
C SER A 16 -6.87 -5.45 -2.36
N ILE A 17 -6.50 -4.82 -3.47
CA ILE A 17 -6.15 -3.39 -3.48
C ILE A 17 -7.44 -2.57 -3.41
N HIS A 18 -7.56 -1.70 -2.40
CA HIS A 18 -8.67 -0.75 -2.29
C HIS A 18 -8.32 0.58 -2.95
N MET A 19 -7.08 1.02 -2.76
CA MET A 19 -6.50 2.20 -3.39
C MET A 19 -5.04 1.89 -3.69
N ASP A 20 -4.66 1.90 -4.98
CA ASP A 20 -3.29 1.60 -5.36
C ASP A 20 -2.31 2.66 -4.84
N LEU A 21 -1.04 2.28 -4.69
CA LEU A 21 -0.01 3.16 -4.18
C LEU A 21 0.37 4.22 -5.22
N HIS A 22 -0.03 5.47 -4.97
CA HIS A 22 0.22 6.60 -5.87
C HIS A 22 0.60 7.86 -5.08
N GLU A 23 1.15 8.86 -5.77
CA GLU A 23 1.45 10.15 -5.14
C GLU A 23 0.15 10.93 -4.92
N THR A 24 0.05 11.62 -3.79
CA THR A 24 -1.12 12.44 -3.43
C THR A 24 -0.67 13.84 -3.03
N PHE A 25 -1.61 14.78 -2.89
CA PHE A 25 -1.29 16.16 -2.52
C PHE A 25 -0.63 16.29 -1.13
N PHE A 26 -0.77 15.29 -0.25
CA PHE A 26 -0.28 15.31 1.12
C PHE A 26 0.83 14.30 1.42
N ALA A 27 1.13 13.39 0.49
CA ALA A 27 2.12 12.34 0.70
C ALA A 27 2.76 11.92 -0.62
N LYS A 28 4.06 11.61 -0.58
CA LYS A 28 4.80 11.10 -1.73
C LYS A 28 4.25 9.77 -2.22
N LEU A 29 3.79 8.90 -1.32
CA LEU A 29 3.06 7.67 -1.68
C LEU A 29 1.94 7.42 -0.67
N HIS A 30 0.73 7.24 -1.17
CA HIS A 30 -0.44 6.85 -0.37
C HIS A 30 -1.22 5.74 -1.07
N GLY A 31 -1.73 4.79 -0.28
CA GLY A 31 -2.50 3.66 -0.78
C GLY A 31 -3.09 2.83 0.35
N SER A 32 -4.06 1.98 0.03
CA SER A 32 -4.66 1.04 0.97
C SER A 32 -5.01 -0.29 0.30
N LEU A 33 -4.83 -1.38 1.04
CA LEU A 33 -5.14 -2.72 0.57
C LEU A 33 -5.58 -3.59 1.74
N LYS A 34 -6.19 -4.73 1.43
CA LYS A 34 -6.45 -5.82 2.38
C LYS A 34 -5.57 -7.00 2.00
N ASP A 35 -4.77 -7.50 2.92
CA ASP A 35 -3.90 -8.64 2.65
C ASP A 35 -4.68 -9.96 2.58
N LYS A 36 -3.98 -11.06 2.28
CA LYS A 36 -4.57 -12.41 2.19
C LYS A 36 -5.13 -12.96 3.50
N PHE A 37 -4.71 -12.42 4.64
CA PHE A 37 -5.23 -12.79 5.96
C PHE A 37 -6.46 -11.96 6.34
N GLY A 38 -6.83 -11.00 5.48
CA GLY A 38 -7.96 -10.12 5.67
C GLY A 38 -7.66 -8.89 6.53
N VAL A 39 -6.38 -8.57 6.77
CA VAL A 39 -5.97 -7.37 7.50
C VAL A 39 -5.94 -6.19 6.54
N SER A 40 -6.55 -5.07 6.94
CA SER A 40 -6.52 -3.83 6.17
C SER A 40 -5.28 -3.00 6.52
N TRP A 41 -4.53 -2.63 5.49
CA TRP A 41 -3.31 -1.85 5.58
C TRP A 41 -3.48 -0.51 4.87
N MET A 42 -2.93 0.54 5.48
CA MET A 42 -2.85 1.88 4.90
C MET A 42 -1.39 2.32 4.89
N PHE A 43 -0.91 2.78 3.74
CA PHE A 43 0.44 3.28 3.54
C PHE A 43 0.40 4.78 3.34
N THR A 44 1.25 5.49 4.09
CA THR A 44 1.52 6.92 3.88
C THR A 44 3.02 7.13 4.03
N VAL A 45 3.66 7.62 2.97
CA VAL A 45 5.10 7.91 2.93
C VAL A 45 5.30 9.36 2.53
N ASN A 46 6.04 10.12 3.34
CA ASN A 46 6.32 11.55 3.13
C ASN A 46 7.72 11.82 2.57
#